data_AF-C7D5R5-F1
#
_entry.id   AF-C7D5R5-F1
#
_cell.length_a   1.000
_cell.length_b   1.000
_cell.length_c   1.000
_cell.angle_alpha   90.00
_cell.angle_beta   90.00
_cell.angle_gamma   90.00
#
_symmetry.space_group_name_H-M   'P 1'
#
loop_
_entity.id
_entity.type
_entity.pdbx_description
1 polymer ?
#
loop_
_entity_poly.entity_id
_entity_poly.type
_entity_poly.pdbx_seq_one_letter_code
_entity_poly.pdbx_strand_id
1 'polypeptide(L)'
;MLWPVHAVSHAASETAYQSRRGAVELFVKSNHPILVSDIRAGGGATLTEAMNRAEVPTGNRAGLVLDLQSDLPLYSNSPDAMIVTLMVYS
;
A
#
# COMPACT_ATOMS: atom_id res chain seq x y z
N MET A 1 38.55 15.15 6.88
CA MET A 1 37.74 14.28 7.76
C MET A 1 36.38 14.94 7.93
N LEU A 2 35.39 14.62 7.10
CA LEU A 2 34.05 15.19 7.18
C LEU A 2 33.05 14.12 6.73
N TRP A 3 32.36 13.51 7.69
CA TRP A 3 30.98 13.01 7.56
C TRP A 3 30.48 12.60 8.93
N PRO A 4 29.41 13.25 9.45
CA PRO A 4 28.21 12.47 9.73
C PRO A 4 26.93 13.34 9.62
N VAL A 5 26.45 13.60 8.41
CA VAL A 5 25.09 14.17 8.22
C VAL A 5 24.10 13.16 7.65
N HIS A 6 24.57 11.98 7.22
CA HIS A 6 23.72 10.96 6.58
C HIS A 6 23.05 9.97 7.56
N ALA A 7 23.53 9.85 8.80
CA ALA A 7 23.00 8.87 9.75
C ALA A 7 21.63 9.27 10.34
N VAL A 8 21.34 10.57 10.48
CA VAL A 8 20.08 11.05 11.06
C VAL A 8 18.91 10.90 10.07
N SER A 9 19.16 11.10 8.77
CA SER A 9 18.15 11.01 7.72
C SER A 9 17.58 9.60 7.56
N HIS A 10 18.43 8.57 7.69
CA HIS A 10 18.01 7.16 7.57
C HIS A 10 17.06 6.72 8.70
N ALA A 11 17.30 7.15 9.93
CA ALA A 11 16.44 6.78 11.06
C ALA A 11 15.04 7.43 10.96
N ALA A 12 14.97 8.68 10.49
CA ALA A 12 13.70 9.37 10.28
C ALA A 12 12.89 8.77 9.11
N SER A 13 13.53 8.37 8.00
CA SER A 13 12.84 7.71 6.88
C SER A 13 12.33 6.32 7.24
N GLU A 14 13.11 5.55 8.01
CA GLU A 14 12.72 4.21 8.43
C GLU A 14 11.48 4.25 9.35
N THR A 15 11.47 5.16 10.32
CA THR A 15 10.33 5.32 11.23
C THR A 15 9.05 5.75 10.51
N ALA A 16 9.15 6.65 9.53
CA ALA A 16 8.03 7.05 8.69
C ALA A 16 7.49 5.88 7.84
N TYR A 17 8.38 5.11 7.21
CA TYR A 17 8.01 3.93 6.42
C TYR A 17 7.32 2.87 7.28
N GLN A 18 7.86 2.53 8.45
CA GLN A 18 7.27 1.53 9.34
C GLN A 18 5.91 1.98 9.88
N SER A 19 5.74 3.27 10.19
CA SER A 19 4.45 3.84 10.58
C SER A 19 3.42 3.72 9.47
N ARG A 20 3.80 4.07 8.23
CA ARG A 20 2.96 3.93 7.04
C ARG A 20 2.53 2.48 6.82
N ARG A 21 3.49 1.56 6.86
CA ARG A 21 3.24 0.12 6.70
C ARG A 21 2.25 -0.38 7.74
N GLY A 22 2.40 -0.01 9.01
CA GLY A 22 1.46 -0.38 10.06
C GLY A 22 0.05 0.16 9.83
N ALA A 23 -0.08 1.40 9.35
CA ALA A 23 -1.38 1.99 9.03
C ALA A 23 -2.08 1.30 7.83
N VAL A 24 -1.31 0.96 6.79
CA VAL A 24 -1.80 0.18 5.63
C VAL A 24 -2.20 -1.22 6.07
N GLU A 25 -1.37 -1.89 6.86
CA GLU A 25 -1.64 -3.25 7.33
C GLU A 25 -2.93 -3.33 8.14
N LEU A 26 -3.09 -2.45 9.12
CA LEU A 26 -4.31 -2.38 9.93
C LEU A 26 -5.54 -2.16 9.03
N PHE A 27 -5.47 -1.17 8.13
CA PHE A 27 -6.58 -0.85 7.26
C PHE A 27 -6.95 -1.98 6.30
N VAL A 28 -5.96 -2.60 5.65
CA VAL A 28 -6.19 -3.69 4.69
C VAL A 28 -6.78 -4.91 5.40
N LYS A 29 -6.21 -5.32 6.55
CA LYS A 29 -6.70 -6.49 7.29
C LYS A 29 -8.12 -6.27 7.82
N SER A 30 -8.44 -5.06 8.27
CA SER A 30 -9.79 -4.73 8.75
C SER A 30 -10.86 -4.64 7.65
N ASN A 31 -10.47 -4.34 6.41
CA ASN A 31 -11.42 -4.06 5.32
C ASN A 31 -11.28 -5.02 4.12
N HIS A 32 -10.56 -6.13 4.29
CA HIS A 32 -10.15 -7.01 3.20
C HIS A 32 -11.29 -7.49 2.28
N PRO A 33 -12.47 -7.92 2.78
CA PRO A 33 -13.57 -8.31 1.89
C PRO A 33 -14.11 -7.17 1.03
N ILE A 34 -14.13 -5.94 1.57
CA ILE A 34 -14.59 -4.75 0.85
C ILE A 34 -13.54 -4.35 -0.19
N LEU A 35 -12.25 -4.43 0.15
CA LEU A 35 -11.16 -4.18 -0.79
C LEU A 35 -11.21 -5.14 -1.98
N VAL A 36 -11.48 -6.42 -1.76
CA VAL A 36 -11.65 -7.41 -2.85
C VAL A 36 -12.84 -7.03 -3.75
N SER A 37 -13.94 -6.53 -3.17
CA SER A 37 -15.08 -6.04 -3.93
C SER A 37 -14.74 -4.81 -4.76
N ASP A 38 -14.06 -3.82 -4.17
CA ASP A 38 -13.63 -2.60 -4.85
C ASP A 38 -12.65 -2.91 -6.00
N ILE A 39 -11.68 -3.80 -5.77
CA ILE A 39 -10.76 -4.23 -6.85
C ILE A 39 -11.56 -4.87 -7.99
N ARG A 40 -12.51 -5.76 -7.69
CA ARG A 40 -13.36 -6.38 -8.72
C ARG A 40 -14.19 -5.36 -9.50
N ALA A 41 -14.63 -4.28 -8.84
CA ALA A 41 -15.36 -3.19 -9.48
C ALA A 41 -14.48 -2.21 -10.27
N GLY A 42 -13.14 -2.36 -10.20
CA GLY A 42 -12.18 -1.46 -10.86
C GLY A 42 -11.91 -0.19 -10.06
N GLY A 43 -12.25 -0.17 -8.77
CA GLY A 43 -12.10 0.98 -7.90
C GLY A 43 -13.17 1.00 -6.81
N GLY A 44 -12.98 1.91 -5.87
CA GLY A 44 -13.94 2.15 -4.79
C GLY A 44 -13.35 3.03 -3.71
N ALA A 45 -14.20 3.46 -2.77
CA ALA A 45 -13.79 4.35 -1.70
C ALA A 45 -12.75 3.68 -0.78
N THR A 46 -12.93 2.40 -0.47
CA THR A 46 -12.03 1.65 0.42
C THR A 46 -10.69 1.41 -0.25
N LEU A 47 -10.68 1.04 -1.54
CA LEU A 47 -9.43 0.87 -2.29
C LEU A 47 -8.68 2.20 -2.46
N THR A 48 -9.40 3.29 -2.74
CA THR A 48 -8.81 4.64 -2.79
C THR A 48 -8.17 5.02 -1.46
N GLU A 49 -8.81 4.67 -0.36
CA GLU A 49 -8.37 5.00 0.99
C GLU A 49 -7.20 4.13 1.46
N ALA A 50 -7.10 2.88 0.97
CA ALA A 50 -5.90 2.06 1.10
C ALA A 50 -4.72 2.66 0.31
N MET A 51 -4.93 3.08 -0.94
CA MET A 51 -3.91 3.75 -1.76
C MET A 51 -3.46 5.08 -1.15
N ASN A 52 -4.37 5.84 -0.52
CA ASN A 52 -4.03 7.08 0.20
C ASN A 52 -3.11 6.80 1.39
N ARG A 53 -3.42 5.79 2.22
CA ARG A 53 -2.55 5.40 3.36
C ARG A 53 -1.19 4.89 2.91
N ALA A 54 -1.17 4.18 1.80
CA ALA A 54 0.07 3.73 1.19
C ALA A 54 0.79 4.86 0.44
N GLU A 55 0.24 6.07 0.34
CA GLU A 55 0.81 7.18 -0.43
C GLU A 55 1.06 6.87 -1.92
N VAL A 56 0.29 5.95 -2.51
CA VAL A 56 0.42 5.60 -3.93
C VAL A 56 0.20 6.83 -4.81
N PRO A 57 1.17 7.23 -5.64
CA PRO A 57 1.06 8.37 -6.54
C PRO A 57 -0.13 8.23 -7.48
N THR A 58 -0.89 9.31 -7.69
CA THR A 58 -2.13 9.28 -8.50
C THR A 58 -1.91 8.72 -9.91
N GLY A 59 -0.75 8.99 -10.53
CA GLY A 59 -0.38 8.46 -11.85
C GLY A 59 -0.22 6.93 -11.90
N ASN A 60 0.08 6.30 -10.76
CA ASN A 60 0.29 4.86 -10.68
C ASN A 60 -0.98 4.08 -10.32
N ARG A 61 -2.03 4.75 -9.81
CA ARG A 61 -3.23 4.10 -9.25
C ARG A 61 -3.98 3.27 -10.28
N ALA A 62 -4.12 3.76 -11.51
CA ALA A 62 -4.81 3.01 -12.56
C ALA A 62 -4.06 1.71 -12.92
N GLY A 63 -2.73 1.76 -13.01
CA GLY A 63 -1.90 0.57 -13.23
C GLY A 63 -2.01 -0.43 -12.07
N LEU A 64 -1.91 0.07 -10.83
CA LEU A 64 -2.08 -0.76 -9.64
C LEU A 64 -3.45 -1.47 -9.60
N VAL A 65 -4.54 -0.79 -9.94
CA VAL A 65 -5.88 -1.42 -9.99
C VAL A 65 -5.90 -2.56 -11.02
N LEU A 66 -5.30 -2.36 -12.20
CA LEU A 66 -5.21 -3.40 -13.23
C LEU A 66 -4.37 -4.60 -12.77
N ASP A 67 -3.25 -4.38 -12.10
CA ASP A 67 -2.42 -5.44 -11.53
C ASP A 67 -3.20 -6.23 -10.46
N LEU A 68 -3.87 -5.52 -9.55
CA LEU A 68 -4.71 -6.11 -8.51
C LEU A 68 -5.87 -6.94 -9.09
N GLN A 69 -6.45 -6.51 -10.20
CA GLN A 69 -7.50 -7.26 -10.90
C GLN A 69 -6.96 -8.50 -11.61
N SER A 70 -5.78 -8.39 -12.23
CA SER A 70 -5.15 -9.47 -12.99
C SER A 70 -4.87 -10.69 -12.09
N ASP A 71 -4.41 -10.43 -10.86
CA ASP A 71 -4.13 -11.46 -9.86
C ASP A 71 -5.12 -11.43 -8.69
N LEU A 72 -6.39 -11.07 -8.94
CA LEU A 72 -7.42 -10.98 -7.90
C LEU A 72 -7.51 -12.23 -6.99
N PRO A 73 -7.39 -13.48 -7.49
CA PRO A 73 -7.37 -14.66 -6.63
C PRO A 73 -6.24 -14.68 -5.60
N LEU A 74 -5.06 -14.12 -5.92
CA LEU A 74 -3.96 -14.00 -4.95
C LEU A 74 -4.36 -13.06 -3.81
N TYR A 75 -4.83 -11.88 -4.17
CA TYR A 75 -5.16 -10.83 -3.21
C TYR A 75 -6.40 -11.15 -2.39
N SER A 76 -7.36 -11.89 -2.94
CA SER A 76 -8.54 -12.35 -2.19
C SER A 76 -8.22 -13.43 -1.16
N ASN A 77 -7.11 -14.15 -1.33
CA ASN A 77 -6.69 -15.20 -0.40
C ASN A 77 -5.59 -14.73 0.58
N SER A 78 -4.94 -13.61 0.29
CA SER A 78 -3.85 -13.08 1.11
C SER A 78 -3.94 -11.56 1.28
N PRO A 79 -4.40 -11.05 2.45
CA PRO A 79 -4.31 -9.63 2.75
C PRO A 79 -2.85 -9.15 2.83
N ASP A 80 -1.91 -10.00 3.22
CA ASP A 80 -0.48 -9.65 3.28
C ASP A 80 0.11 -9.39 1.88
N ALA A 81 -0.28 -10.17 0.87
CA ALA A 81 0.11 -9.90 -0.51
C ALA A 81 -0.38 -8.52 -0.99
N MET A 82 -1.62 -8.15 -0.63
CA MET A 82 -2.19 -6.84 -0.97
C MET A 82 -1.43 -5.69 -0.28
N ILE A 83 -1.06 -5.87 1.00
CA ILE A 83 -0.24 -4.89 1.73
C ILE A 83 1.11 -4.71 1.04
N VAL A 84 1.79 -5.80 0.69
CA VAL A 84 3.08 -5.73 0.00
C VAL A 84 2.96 -5.00 -1.33
N THR A 85 1.97 -5.34 -2.16
CA THR A 85 1.75 -4.66 -3.44
C THR A 85 1.48 -3.16 -3.25
N LEU A 86 0.64 -2.76 -2.29
CA LEU A 86 0.41 -1.33 -1.99
C LEU A 86 1.70 -0.60 -1.59
N MET A 87 2.54 -1.23 -0.78
CA MET A 87 3.82 -0.66 -0.33
C MET A 87 4.92 -0.67 -1.40
N VAL A 88 4.79 -1.45 -2.48
CA VAL A 88 5.70 -1.39 -3.63
C VAL A 88 5.40 -0.18 -4.52
N TYR A 89 4.14 0.24 -4.53
CA TYR A 89 3.64 1.36 -5.33
C TYR A 89 3.69 2.73 -4.61
N SER A 90 4.10 2.75 -3.33
CA SER A 90 4.25 3.93 -2.48
C SER A 90 5.51 4.74 -2.76
#